data_AF-A0A8C4NB24-F1
#
_entry.id   AF-A0A8C4NB24-F1
#
_cell.length_a   1.000
_cell.length_b   1.000
_cell.length_c   1.000
_cell.angle_alpha   90.00
_cell.angle_beta   90.00
_cell.angle_gamma   90.00
#
_symmetry.space_group_name_H-M   'P 1'
#
loop_
_entity.id
_entity.type
_entity.pdbx_description
1 polymer ?
#
loop_
_entity_poly.entity_id
_entity_poly.type
_entity_poly.pdbx_seq_one_letter_code
_entity_poly.pdbx_strand_id
1 'polypeptide(L)'
;MAERPEDLNLPNAVISRIIKEALPEGVNVSKEARSAIARSASVFVLYATSCAKSFAVQAKRKTLAAGDVLAALEEMEFEQFVQSLRDSLEVYKKEIKGKKEASEQRKRNRVEVTVEQQADGQSVDAETGVMVDEGEEAEYGGGVVMEMEN
;
A
#
# COMPACT_ATOMS: atom_id res chain seq x y z
N MET A 1 0.98 14.25 -16.89
CA MET A 1 -0.03 14.65 -15.88
C MET A 1 -1.38 14.64 -16.57
N ALA A 2 -2.48 14.43 -15.86
CA ALA A 2 -3.83 14.45 -16.46
C ALA A 2 -3.98 15.71 -17.33
N GLU A 3 -4.31 15.52 -18.61
CA GLU A 3 -4.39 16.64 -19.56
C GLU A 3 -5.76 17.31 -19.46
N ARG A 4 -6.77 16.59 -18.98
CA ARG A 4 -8.11 17.11 -18.78
C ARG A 4 -8.72 16.64 -17.45
N PRO A 5 -9.65 17.41 -16.84
CA PRO A 5 -10.35 17.01 -15.63
C PRO A 5 -11.06 15.66 -15.74
N GLU A 6 -11.49 15.28 -16.95
CA GLU A 6 -12.15 13.99 -17.20
C GLU A 6 -11.24 12.78 -16.99
N ASP A 7 -9.92 12.96 -17.12
CA ASP A 7 -8.93 11.90 -16.91
C ASP A 7 -8.76 11.58 -15.41
N LEU A 8 -9.31 12.42 -14.52
CA LEU A 8 -9.29 12.26 -13.06
C LEU A 8 -10.58 11.65 -12.50
N ASN A 9 -11.50 11.24 -13.38
CA ASN A 9 -12.79 10.73 -12.95
C ASN A 9 -12.65 9.45 -12.11
N LEU A 10 -13.31 9.45 -10.95
CA LEU A 10 -13.42 8.29 -10.08
C LEU A 10 -14.30 7.21 -10.72
N PRO A 11 -14.15 5.92 -10.35
CA PRO A 11 -14.95 4.84 -10.90
C PRO A 11 -16.46 5.09 -10.72
N ASN A 12 -17.21 5.11 -11.83
CA ASN A 12 -18.65 5.41 -11.83
C ASN A 12 -19.47 4.50 -10.91
N ALA A 13 -19.05 3.25 -10.74
CA ALA A 13 -19.69 2.30 -9.83
C ALA A 13 -19.59 2.76 -8.37
N VAL A 14 -18.42 3.26 -7.96
CA VAL A 14 -18.18 3.76 -6.59
C VAL A 14 -18.98 5.03 -6.34
N ILE A 15 -18.95 5.98 -7.28
CA ILE A 15 -19.77 7.21 -7.21
C ILE A 15 -21.27 6.86 -7.08
N SER A 16 -21.75 5.93 -7.91
CA SER A 16 -23.15 5.52 -7.87
C SER A 16 -23.53 4.87 -6.54
N ARG A 17 -22.61 4.13 -5.91
CA ARG A 17 -22.83 3.53 -4.59
C ARG A 17 -22.93 4.59 -3.51
N ILE A 18 -21.97 5.52 -3.45
CA ILE A 18 -21.93 6.62 -2.48
C ILE A 18 -23.19 7.49 -2.58
N ILE A 19 -23.61 7.83 -3.81
CA ILE A 19 -24.84 8.63 -4.01
C ILE A 19 -26.06 7.92 -3.43
N LYS A 20 -26.20 6.60 -3.66
CA LYS A 20 -27.32 5.83 -3.12
C LYS A 20 -27.27 5.70 -1.60
N GLU A 21 -26.08 5.52 -1.03
CA GLU A 21 -25.89 5.46 0.43
C GLU A 21 -26.28 6.78 1.11
N ALA A 22 -26.18 7.91 0.39
CA ALA A 22 -26.57 9.24 0.89
C ALA A 22 -28.07 9.57 0.70
N LEU A 23 -28.86 8.69 0.09
CA LEU A 23 -30.26 8.92 -0.25
C LEU A 23 -31.18 7.86 0.38
N PRO A 24 -32.46 8.18 0.64
CA PRO A 24 -33.46 7.19 1.02
C PRO A 24 -33.62 6.08 -0.02
N GLU A 25 -34.07 4.91 0.43
CA GLU A 25 -34.36 3.79 -0.46
C GLU A 25 -35.42 4.16 -1.53
N GLY A 26 -35.26 3.60 -2.73
CA GLY A 26 -36.19 3.83 -3.85
C GLY A 26 -36.01 5.17 -4.58
N VAL A 27 -35.07 6.02 -4.17
CA VAL A 27 -34.78 7.28 -4.88
C VAL A 27 -33.98 7.01 -6.15
N ASN A 28 -34.48 7.53 -7.28
CA ASN A 28 -33.82 7.44 -8.57
C ASN A 28 -33.02 8.71 -8.87
N VAL A 29 -31.79 8.53 -9.36
CA VAL A 29 -30.90 9.61 -9.79
C VAL A 29 -30.72 9.55 -11.30
N SER A 30 -30.78 10.69 -12.00
CA SER A 30 -30.59 10.75 -13.45
C SER A 30 -29.13 10.46 -13.85
N LYS A 31 -28.91 10.14 -15.13
CA LYS A 31 -27.54 9.92 -15.64
C LYS A 31 -26.74 11.23 -15.60
N GLU A 32 -27.39 12.33 -15.91
CA GLU A 32 -26.83 13.67 -15.96
C GLU A 32 -26.38 14.13 -14.57
N ALA A 33 -27.19 13.88 -13.53
CA ALA A 33 -26.82 14.18 -12.15
C ALA A 33 -25.63 13.35 -11.67
N ARG A 34 -25.60 12.04 -11.98
CA ARG A 34 -24.43 11.19 -11.68
C ARG A 34 -23.15 11.71 -12.34
N SER A 35 -23.23 12.07 -13.63
CA SER A 35 -22.10 12.61 -14.38
C SER A 35 -21.66 13.99 -13.88
N ALA A 36 -22.59 14.81 -13.39
CA ALA A 36 -22.26 16.08 -12.75
C ALA A 36 -21.50 15.85 -11.44
N ILE A 37 -22.00 14.97 -10.57
CA ILE A 37 -21.35 14.63 -9.30
C ILE A 37 -19.95 14.04 -9.52
N ALA A 38 -19.79 13.15 -10.51
CA ALA A 38 -18.48 12.59 -10.86
C ALA A 38 -17.46 13.67 -11.23
N ARG A 39 -17.85 14.64 -12.08
CA ARG A 39 -16.99 15.77 -12.45
C ARG A 39 -16.72 16.69 -11.25
N SER A 40 -17.73 16.97 -10.44
CA SER A 40 -17.59 17.78 -9.23
C SER A 40 -16.64 17.14 -8.22
N ALA A 41 -16.63 15.81 -8.08
CA ALA A 41 -15.68 15.11 -7.21
C ALA A 41 -14.22 15.31 -7.67
N SER A 42 -13.95 15.23 -8.98
CA SER A 42 -12.63 15.51 -9.54
C SER A 42 -12.20 16.95 -9.25
N VAL A 43 -13.10 17.91 -9.45
CA VAL A 43 -12.84 19.34 -9.15
C VAL A 43 -12.62 19.55 -7.65
N PHE A 44 -13.39 18.88 -6.80
CA PHE A 44 -13.22 18.95 -5.35
C PHE A 44 -11.82 18.50 -4.91
N VAL A 45 -11.33 17.37 -5.42
CA VAL A 45 -9.98 16.88 -5.10
C VAL A 45 -8.91 17.88 -5.52
N LEU A 46 -9.04 18.45 -6.73
CA LEU A 46 -8.11 19.46 -7.24
C LEU A 46 -8.14 20.74 -6.40
N TYR A 47 -9.33 21.22 -6.06
CA TYR A 47 -9.52 22.43 -5.27
C TYR A 47 -9.00 22.25 -3.84
N ALA A 48 -9.35 21.15 -3.17
CA ALA A 48 -8.84 20.82 -1.84
C ALA A 48 -7.32 20.69 -1.82
N THR A 49 -6.73 20.06 -2.84
CA THR A 49 -5.27 19.94 -2.97
C THR A 49 -4.61 21.31 -3.16
N SER A 50 -5.21 22.18 -3.97
CA SER A 50 -4.73 23.55 -4.19
C SER A 50 -4.78 24.38 -2.90
N CYS A 51 -5.89 24.30 -2.17
CA CYS A 51 -6.05 25.00 -0.89
C CYS A 51 -5.06 24.48 0.17
N ALA A 52 -4.92 23.16 0.32
CA ALA A 52 -3.95 22.54 1.24
C ALA A 52 -2.50 22.95 0.88
N LYS A 53 -2.19 23.08 -0.41
CA LYS A 53 -0.87 23.57 -0.86
C LYS A 53 -0.58 24.98 -0.35
N SER A 54 -1.57 25.86 -0.32
CA SER A 54 -1.41 27.20 0.24
C SER A 54 -0.99 27.15 1.71
N PHE A 55 -1.62 26.30 2.54
CA PHE A 55 -1.24 26.11 3.95
C PHE A 55 0.18 25.55 4.11
N ALA A 56 0.56 24.55 3.32
CA ALA A 56 1.90 23.98 3.36
C ALA A 56 2.97 25.03 3.00
N VAL A 57 2.72 25.83 1.95
CA VAL A 57 3.62 26.90 1.50
C VAL A 57 3.74 28.00 2.56
N GLN A 58 2.62 28.42 3.18
CA GLN A 58 2.63 29.38 4.29
C GLN A 58 3.48 28.88 5.47
N ALA A 59 3.42 27.57 5.75
CA ALA A 59 4.24 26.91 6.76
C ALA A 59 5.69 26.62 6.29
N LYS A 60 6.14 27.17 5.15
CA LYS A 60 7.46 26.98 4.54
C LYS A 60 7.81 25.51 4.24
N ARG A 61 6.80 24.67 4.00
CA ARG A 61 6.96 23.25 3.65
C ARG A 61 6.69 23.02 2.17
N LYS A 62 7.44 22.10 1.57
CA LYS A 62 7.23 21.63 0.19
C LYS A 62 6.33 20.39 0.12
N THR A 63 6.07 19.76 1.27
CA THR A 63 5.30 18.52 1.40
C THR A 63 4.00 18.82 2.14
N LEU A 64 2.89 18.36 1.57
CA LEU A 64 1.59 18.40 2.23
C LEU A 64 1.58 17.45 3.44
N ALA A 65 1.11 17.97 4.56
CA ALA A 65 0.82 17.20 5.76
C ALA A 65 -0.70 17.05 5.93
N ALA A 66 -1.13 16.07 6.73
CA ALA A 66 -2.55 15.88 7.03
C ALA A 66 -3.20 17.14 7.63
N GLY A 67 -2.45 17.90 8.44
CA GLY A 67 -2.92 19.17 9.01
C GLY A 67 -3.26 20.23 7.96
N ASP A 68 -2.54 20.25 6.82
CA ASP A 68 -2.84 21.19 5.73
C ASP A 68 -4.18 20.87 5.06
N VAL A 69 -4.47 19.58 4.90
CA VAL A 69 -5.73 19.11 4.31
C VAL A 69 -6.90 19.41 5.25
N LEU A 70 -6.72 19.20 6.56
CA LEU A 70 -7.75 19.52 7.55
C LEU A 70 -8.03 21.04 7.61
N ALA A 71 -6.98 21.87 7.62
CA ALA A 71 -7.13 23.33 7.59
C ALA A 71 -7.78 23.81 6.27
N ALA A 72 -7.43 23.18 5.14
CA ALA A 72 -8.08 23.47 3.86
C ALA A 72 -9.57 23.16 3.87
N LEU A 73 -10.00 22.07 4.51
CA LEU A 73 -11.42 21.75 4.62
C LEU A 73 -12.17 22.73 5.50
N GLU A 74 -11.53 23.29 6.53
CA GLU A 74 -12.12 24.37 7.32
C GLU A 74 -12.29 25.65 6.48
N GLU A 75 -11.25 26.06 5.75
CA GLU A 75 -11.32 27.23 4.84
C GLU A 75 -12.35 27.06 3.71
N MET A 76 -12.58 25.83 3.27
CA MET A 76 -13.55 25.50 2.23
C MET A 76 -15.00 25.34 2.75
N GLU A 77 -15.26 25.69 4.02
CA GLU A 77 -16.58 25.57 4.68
C GLU A 77 -17.09 24.10 4.76
N PHE A 78 -16.16 23.16 4.89
CA PHE A 78 -16.43 21.74 5.12
C PHE A 78 -16.01 21.29 6.54
N GLU A 79 -16.14 22.16 7.56
CA GLU A 79 -15.72 21.85 8.94
C GLU A 79 -16.40 20.59 9.49
N GLN A 80 -17.63 20.32 9.03
CA GLN A 80 -18.41 19.12 9.37
C GLN A 80 -17.67 17.80 9.07
N PHE A 81 -16.71 17.78 8.14
CA PHE A 81 -15.92 16.59 7.82
C PHE A 81 -14.67 16.43 8.69
N VAL A 82 -14.24 17.49 9.37
CA VAL A 82 -12.92 17.54 10.04
C VAL A 82 -12.80 16.49 11.14
N GLN A 83 -13.82 16.33 11.99
CA GLN A 83 -13.75 15.38 13.10
C GLN A 83 -13.69 13.92 12.62
N SER A 84 -14.57 13.54 11.69
CA SER A 84 -14.57 12.19 11.09
C SER A 84 -13.24 11.85 10.41
N LEU A 85 -12.60 12.85 9.77
CA LEU A 85 -11.29 12.68 9.16
C LEU A 85 -10.16 12.56 10.19
N ARG A 86 -10.24 13.26 11.33
CA ARG A 86 -9.27 13.13 12.43
C ARG A 86 -9.32 11.74 13.04
N ASP A 87 -10.52 11.20 13.27
CA ASP A 87 -10.71 9.85 13.79
C ASP A 87 -10.14 8.80 12.82
N SER A 88 -10.46 8.95 11.53
CA SER A 88 -9.94 8.09 10.46
C SER A 88 -8.41 8.15 10.38
N LEU A 89 -7.81 9.32 10.55
CA LEU A 89 -6.35 9.50 10.56
C LEU A 89 -5.70 8.81 11.76
N GLU A 90 -6.34 8.83 12.94
CA GLU A 90 -5.84 8.14 14.11
C GLU A 90 -5.83 6.63 13.92
N VAL A 91 -6.93 6.07 13.39
CA VAL A 91 -7.03 4.64 13.05
C VAL A 91 -5.93 4.26 12.06
N TYR A 92 -5.77 5.03 10.97
CA TYR A 92 -4.72 4.80 9.98
C TYR A 92 -3.31 4.79 10.60
N LYS A 93 -3.00 5.74 11.49
CA LYS A 93 -1.70 5.79 12.19
C LYS A 93 -1.45 4.54 13.04
N LYS A 94 -2.48 4.05 13.75
CA LYS A 94 -2.40 2.81 14.55
C LYS A 94 -2.14 1.60 13.66
N GLU A 95 -2.84 1.48 12.54
CA GLU A 95 -2.65 0.37 11.59
C GLU A 95 -1.25 0.36 10.97
N ILE A 96 -0.73 1.53 10.56
CA ILE A 96 0.62 1.64 10.01
C ILE A 96 1.68 1.24 11.03
N LYS A 97 1.49 1.64 12.30
CA LYS A 97 2.39 1.25 13.39
C LYS A 97 2.35 -0.27 13.64
N GLY A 98 1.15 -0.86 13.72
CA GLY A 98 0.99 -2.30 13.92
C GLY A 98 1.59 -3.14 12.78
N LYS A 99 1.46 -2.69 11.52
CA LYS A 99 2.11 -3.35 10.37
C LYS A 99 3.63 -3.33 10.45
N LYS A 100 4.21 -2.22 10.92
CA LYS A 100 5.67 -2.12 11.13
C LYS A 100 6.14 -3.05 12.25
N GLU A 101 5.43 -3.07 13.37
CA GLU A 101 5.74 -3.93 14.51
C GLU A 101 5.64 -5.41 14.13
N ALA A 102 4.58 -5.82 13.41
CA ALA A 102 4.43 -7.19 12.93
C ALA A 102 5.54 -7.60 11.93
N SER A 103 5.98 -6.69 11.08
CA SER A 103 7.10 -6.93 10.15
C SER A 103 8.43 -7.11 10.89
N GLU A 104 8.69 -6.26 11.89
CA GLU A 104 9.91 -6.34 12.70
C GLU A 104 9.92 -7.57 13.61
N GLN A 105 8.76 -7.99 14.13
CA GLN A 105 8.63 -9.24 14.89
C GLN A 105 8.84 -10.47 14.00
N ARG A 106 8.32 -10.47 12.76
CA ARG A 106 8.61 -11.54 11.78
C ARG A 106 10.10 -11.63 11.44
N LYS A 107 10.78 -10.49 11.29
CA LYS A 107 12.23 -10.47 11.09
C LYS A 107 12.97 -11.02 12.32
N ARG A 108 12.56 -10.64 13.53
CA ARG A 108 13.17 -11.11 14.77
C ARG A 108 13.01 -12.62 14.95
N ASN A 109 11.80 -13.15 14.78
CA ASN A 109 11.54 -14.59 14.79
C ASN A 109 12.31 -15.33 13.70
N ARG A 110 12.48 -14.75 12.50
CA ARG A 110 13.28 -15.37 11.43
C ARG A 110 14.76 -15.46 11.80
N VAL A 111 15.29 -14.45 12.49
CA VAL A 111 16.67 -14.46 12.98
C VAL A 111 16.83 -15.46 14.13
N GLU A 112 15.88 -15.54 15.06
CA GLU A 112 15.89 -16.54 16.14
C GLU A 112 15.89 -17.97 15.59
N VAL A 113 15.03 -18.29 14.61
CA VAL A 113 15.01 -19.62 13.95
C VAL A 113 16.34 -19.95 13.27
N THR A 114 17.02 -18.98 12.65
CA THR A 114 18.34 -19.21 12.04
C THR A 114 19.46 -19.39 13.05
N VAL A 115 19.36 -18.76 14.23
CA VAL A 115 20.37 -18.87 15.30
C VAL A 115 20.20 -20.17 16.08
N GLU A 116 18.97 -20.63 16.30
CA GLU A 116 18.68 -21.91 16.95
C GLU A 116 19.11 -23.11 16.07
N GLN A 117 18.96 -23.03 14.73
CA GLN A 117 19.45 -24.06 13.82
C GLN A 117 20.98 -24.13 13.69
N GLN A 118 21.71 -23.06 14.05
CA GLN A 118 23.19 -23.08 14.10
C GLN A 118 23.75 -23.58 15.44
N ALA A 119 22.93 -23.64 16.50
CA ALA A 119 23.35 -24.15 17.80
C ALA A 119 23.32 -25.68 17.89
N ASP A 120 22.60 -26.36 16.99
CA ASP A 120 22.56 -27.82 16.86
C ASP A 120 23.45 -28.29 15.68
N GLY A 121 24.75 -28.01 15.78
CA GLY A 121 25.83 -28.84 15.21
C GLY A 121 25.81 -29.27 13.74
N GLN A 122 25.10 -28.61 12.81
CA GLN A 122 25.17 -28.98 11.38
C GLN A 122 25.47 -27.77 10.49
N SER A 123 26.68 -27.76 9.94
CA SER A 123 27.18 -26.75 9.02
C SER A 123 26.44 -26.83 7.68
N VAL A 124 25.73 -25.76 7.30
CA VAL A 124 25.22 -25.57 5.95
C VAL A 124 26.17 -24.65 5.18
N ASP A 125 26.86 -25.24 4.20
CA ASP A 125 27.73 -24.50 3.28
C ASP A 125 26.87 -23.71 2.27
N ALA A 126 27.20 -22.42 2.12
CA ALA A 126 26.32 -21.42 1.57
C ALA A 126 26.62 -21.17 0.08
N GLU A 127 26.53 -22.17 -0.80
CA GLU A 127 26.70 -21.85 -2.23
C GLU A 127 25.93 -22.67 -3.29
N THR A 128 25.23 -23.78 -3.01
CA THR A 128 24.61 -24.55 -4.12
C THR A 128 23.23 -25.17 -3.92
N GLY A 129 22.62 -25.14 -2.74
CA GLY A 129 21.19 -25.48 -2.61
C GLY A 129 20.78 -26.87 -3.14
N VAL A 130 21.68 -27.85 -3.14
CA VAL A 130 21.34 -29.24 -3.47
C VAL A 130 21.59 -30.12 -2.24
N MET A 131 20.54 -30.84 -1.85
CA MET A 131 20.59 -31.87 -0.81
C MET A 131 21.33 -33.09 -1.38
N VAL A 132 22.43 -33.49 -0.76
CA VAL A 132 23.04 -34.80 -1.02
C VAL A 132 22.77 -35.66 0.21
N ASP A 133 21.90 -36.64 0.00
CA ASP A 133 21.56 -37.70 0.95
C ASP A 133 22.71 -38.73 0.91
N GLU A 134 23.47 -38.87 2.00
CA GLU A 134 24.47 -39.93 2.13
C GLU A 134 23.84 -41.15 2.79
N GLY A 135 23.42 -42.11 1.96
CA GLY A 135 22.98 -43.43 2.37
C GLY A 135 23.26 -44.49 1.30
N GLU A 136 24.10 -45.44 1.68
CA GLU A 136 24.30 -46.79 1.14
C GLU A 136 25.22 -47.07 -0.07
N GLU A 137 26.08 -48.06 0.17
CA GLU A 137 27.03 -48.70 -0.73
C GLU A 137 26.36 -49.39 -1.93
N ALA A 138 27.02 -49.33 -3.10
CA ALA A 138 27.03 -50.43 -4.07
C ALA A 138 28.28 -50.38 -4.96
N GLU A 139 29.04 -51.47 -4.94
CA GLU A 139 30.14 -51.80 -5.87
C GLU A 139 29.67 -52.03 -7.33
N TYR A 140 30.68 -52.09 -8.23
CA TYR A 140 30.71 -52.47 -9.65
C TYR A 140 30.32 -51.35 -10.63
N GLY A 141 31.11 -50.97 -11.64
CA GLY A 141 32.35 -51.50 -12.20
C GLY A 141 32.49 -51.00 -13.66
N GLY A 142 33.74 -50.85 -14.14
CA GLY A 142 34.08 -50.56 -15.55
C GLY A 142 34.12 -49.06 -15.88
N GLY A 143 35.28 -48.45 -16.15
CA GLY A 143 36.02 -48.53 -17.42
C GLY A 143 35.44 -47.48 -18.39
N VAL A 144 36.16 -46.57 -19.06
CA VAL A 144 37.55 -46.48 -19.48
C VAL A 144 37.87 -44.98 -19.69
N VAL A 145 39.14 -44.64 -19.50
CA VAL A 145 39.85 -43.39 -19.76
C VAL A 145 39.77 -42.84 -21.20
N MET A 146 40.35 -41.65 -21.40
CA MET A 146 40.94 -41.09 -22.66
C MET A 146 39.98 -40.25 -23.52
N GLU A 147 40.31 -39.08 -24.10
CA GLU A 147 41.41 -38.11 -24.10
C GLU A 147 40.85 -36.82 -24.75
N MET A 148 41.25 -35.64 -24.28
CA MET A 148 42.12 -34.63 -24.96
C MET A 148 41.73 -34.16 -26.37
N GLU A 149 41.64 -32.83 -26.47
CA GLU A 149 41.79 -31.93 -27.63
C GLU A 149 40.71 -32.04 -28.74
N ASN A 150 40.14 -30.92 -29.21
CA ASN A 150 40.85 -29.83 -29.87
C ASN A 150 40.03 -28.52 -29.86
#